data_AF-A0A3D5MJU2-F1
#
_entry.id   AF-A0A3D5MJU2-F1
#
_cell.length_a   1.000
_cell.length_b   1.000
_cell.length_c   1.000
_cell.angle_alpha   90.00
_cell.angle_beta   90.00
_cell.angle_gamma   90.00
#
_symmetry.space_group_name_H-M   'P 1'
#
loop_
_entity.id
_entity.type
_entity.pdbx_description
1 polymer ?
#
loop_
_entity_poly.entity_id
_entity_poly.type
_entity_poly.pdbx_seq_one_letter_code
_entity_poly.pdbx_strand_id
1 'polypeptide(L)' 'RALASSLAADLPRAASSGRIAICISEAAAAPLRPFDFTEIRIAAAPDEPAMLSALGKPAAPV' A
#
# COMPACT_ATOMS: atom_id res chain seq x y z
N ARG A 1 6.19 -12.52 9.39
CA ARG A 1 5.88 -11.76 10.64
C ARG A 1 6.88 -10.62 10.91
N ALA A 2 8.16 -10.71 10.52
CA ALA A 2 9.21 -9.72 10.85
C ALA A 2 9.18 -8.36 10.09
N LEU A 3 8.69 -8.32 8.84
CA LEU A 3 8.67 -7.06 8.06
C LEU A 3 7.67 -6.04 8.64
N ALA A 4 6.53 -6.53 9.14
CA ALA A 4 5.50 -5.73 9.79
C ALA A 4 6.02 -4.97 11.02
N SER A 5 6.89 -5.62 11.82
CA SER A 5 7.43 -5.03 13.03
C SER A 5 8.48 -3.95 12.78
N SER A 6 9.17 -3.96 11.62
CA SER A 6 10.13 -2.90 11.28
C SER A 6 9.43 -1.59 10.91
N LEU A 7 8.39 -1.66 10.08
CA LEU A 7 7.64 -0.47 9.63
C LEU A 7 7.04 0.34 10.80
N ALA A 8 6.51 -0.35 11.82
CA ALA A 8 5.96 0.29 13.02
C ALA A 8 7.02 0.86 13.95
N ALA A 9 8.26 0.35 13.90
CA ALA A 9 9.38 0.87 14.68
C ALA A 9 10.04 2.09 14.01
N ASP A 10 10.03 2.15 12.68
CA ASP A 10 10.79 3.13 11.90
C ASP A 10 9.97 4.36 11.47
N LEU A 11 8.63 4.28 11.44
CA LEU A 11 7.76 5.42 11.09
C LEU A 11 6.78 5.81 12.21
N PRO A 12 6.73 7.09 12.60
CA PRO A 12 5.61 7.60 13.39
C PRO A 12 4.29 7.33 12.66
N ARG A 13 3.25 6.89 13.39
CA ARG A 13 1.91 6.67 12.82
C ARG A 13 1.44 7.85 11.95
N ALA A 14 1.61 9.08 12.44
CA ALA A 14 1.23 10.32 11.76
C ALA A 14 2.00 10.58 10.45
N ALA A 15 3.16 9.96 10.22
CA ALA A 15 3.92 10.14 8.98
C ALA A 15 3.20 9.59 7.73
N SER A 16 2.18 8.75 7.93
CA SER A 16 1.28 8.26 6.89
C SER A 16 0.09 9.18 6.61
N SER A 17 -0.17 10.17 7.48
CA SER A 17 -1.34 11.03 7.41
C SER A 17 -1.42 11.76 6.06
N GLY A 18 -2.60 11.74 5.45
CA GLY A 18 -2.86 12.40 4.17
C GLY A 18 -2.31 11.67 2.94
N ARG A 19 -1.73 10.48 3.10
CA ARG A 19 -1.15 9.70 2.00
C ARG A 19 -2.05 8.51 1.64
N ILE A 20 -1.87 8.00 0.42
CA ILE A 20 -2.49 6.74 -0.04
C ILE A 20 -1.40 5.67 -0.06
N ALA A 21 -1.68 4.50 0.51
CA ALA A 21 -0.83 3.32 0.38
C ALA A 21 -1.35 2.39 -0.72
N ILE A 22 -0.47 1.91 -1.60
CA ILE A 22 -0.78 0.91 -2.63
C ILE A 22 -0.07 -0.40 -2.26
N CYS A 23 -0.80 -1.49 -2.22
CA CYS A 23 -0.29 -2.81 -1.84
C CYS A 23 -0.51 -3.85 -2.93
N ILE A 24 0.47 -4.74 -3.09
CA ILE A 24 0.40 -5.87 -4.03
C ILE A 24 -0.54 -7.01 -3.56
N SER A 25 -0.92 -7.02 -2.29
CA SER A 25 -1.78 -8.04 -1.69
C SER A 25 -2.34 -7.60 -0.33
N GLU A 26 -3.36 -8.30 0.17
CA GLU A 26 -3.87 -8.14 1.54
C GLU A 26 -2.81 -8.42 2.61
N ALA A 27 -1.94 -9.40 2.38
CA ALA A 27 -0.86 -9.72 3.32
C ALA A 27 0.12 -8.55 3.49
N ALA A 28 0.37 -7.79 2.41
CA ALA A 28 1.18 -6.58 2.45
C ALA A 28 0.43 -5.38 3.06
N ALA A 29 -0.90 -5.35 2.95
CA ALA A 29 -1.74 -4.29 3.51
C ALA A 29 -1.98 -4.44 5.02
N ALA A 30 -2.05 -5.67 5.53
CA ALA A 30 -2.27 -5.98 6.94
C ALA A 30 -1.40 -5.15 7.93
N PRO A 31 -0.08 -5.02 7.76
CA PRO A 31 0.75 -4.22 8.67
C PRO A 31 0.51 -2.71 8.58
N LEU A 32 -0.16 -2.22 7.53
CA LEU A 32 -0.43 -0.79 7.33
C LEU A 32 -1.76 -0.34 7.98
N ARG A 33 -2.63 -1.28 8.35
CA ARG A 33 -3.93 -0.98 8.99
C ARG A 33 -3.85 -0.10 10.25
N PRO A 34 -2.78 -0.17 11.07
CA PRO A 34 -2.61 0.75 12.20
C PRO A 34 -2.10 2.14 11.83
N PHE A 35 -1.91 2.49 10.55
CA PHE A 35 -1.42 3.82 10.15
C PHE A 35 -2.58 4.73 9.70
N ASP A 36 -2.36 6.05 9.71
CA ASP A 36 -3.36 7.07 9.39
C ASP A 36 -3.40 7.41 7.89
N PHE A 37 -3.16 6.44 7.02
CA PHE A 37 -3.34 6.62 5.57
C PHE A 37 -4.77 7.05 5.26
N THR A 38 -4.94 7.97 4.32
CA THR A 38 -6.25 8.36 3.80
C THR A 38 -6.96 7.16 3.15
N GLU A 39 -6.19 6.30 2.50
CA GLU A 39 -6.69 5.11 1.82
C GLU A 39 -5.59 4.05 1.70
N ILE A 40 -5.98 2.77 1.77
CA ILE A 40 -5.12 1.63 1.45
C ILE A 40 -5.78 0.89 0.28
N ARG A 41 -5.15 0.94 -0.90
CA ARG A 41 -5.63 0.27 -2.12
C ARG A 41 -4.80 -0.99 -2.36
N ILE A 42 -5.46 -2.05 -2.80
CA ILE A 42 -4.83 -3.33 -3.08
C ILE A 42 -5.00 -3.62 -4.56
N ALA A 43 -3.90 -3.94 -5.24
CA ALA A 43 -3.94 -4.36 -6.62
C ALA A 43 -4.72 -5.67 -6.78
N ALA A 44 -5.46 -5.80 -7.89
CA ALA A 44 -6.28 -6.98 -8.17
C ALA A 44 -5.45 -8.26 -8.39
N ALA A 45 -4.19 -8.10 -8.80
CA ALA A 45 -3.21 -9.15 -8.99
C ALA A 45 -1.81 -8.65 -8.60
N PRO A 46 -0.87 -9.54 -8.24
CA PRO A 46 0.50 -9.17 -7.87
C PRO A 46 1.38 -8.95 -9.11
N ASP A 47 0.91 -8.14 -10.05
CA ASP A 47 1.61 -7.81 -11.30
C ASP A 47 1.67 -6.29 -11.53
N GLU A 48 2.52 -5.89 -12.48
CA GLU A 48 2.74 -4.48 -12.80
C GLU A 48 1.48 -3.76 -13.32
N PRO A 49 0.71 -4.33 -14.28
CA PRO A 49 -0.51 -3.67 -14.77
C PRO A 49 -1.55 -3.41 -13.67
N ALA A 50 -1.77 -4.37 -12.76
CA ALA A 50 -2.71 -4.21 -11.67
C ALA A 50 -2.23 -3.15 -10.65
N MET A 51 -0.92 -3.05 -10.41
CA MET A 51 -0.34 -2.01 -9.56
C MET A 51 -0.47 -0.62 -10.18
N LEU A 52 -0.25 -0.46 -11.48
CA LEU A 52 -0.45 0.81 -12.19
C LEU A 52 -1.92 1.24 -12.16
N SER A 53 -2.83 0.29 -12.36
CA SER A 53 -4.28 0.52 -12.23
C SER A 53 -4.65 0.93 -10.80
N ALA A 54 -4.08 0.29 -9.78
CA ALA A 54 -4.26 0.64 -8.38
C ALA A 54 -3.63 2.00 -8.01
N LEU A 55 -2.68 2.53 -8.78
CA LEU A 55 -2.20 3.90 -8.63
C LEU A 55 -3.17 4.94 -9.24
N GLY A 56 -4.23 4.51 -9.92
CA GLY A 56 -5.13 5.39 -10.66
C GLY A 56 -4.55 5.90 -11.99
N LYS A 57 -3.44 5.32 -12.45
CA LYS A 57 -2.92 5.59 -13.80
C LYS A 57 -3.69 4.69 -14.78
N PRO A 58 -4.26 5.24 -15.87
CA PRO A 58 -4.82 4.38 -16.90
C PRO A 58 -3.71 3.45 -17.42
N ALA A 59 -4.03 2.17 -17.62
CA ALA A 59 -3.10 1.26 -18.27
C ALA A 59 -2.71 1.88 -19.62
N ALA A 60 -1.43 2.20 -19.79
CA ALA A 60 -0.95 2.68 -21.08
C ALA A 60 -1.18 1.56 -22.11
N PRO A 61 -1.77 1.85 -23.29
CA PRO A 61 -1.79 0.88 -24.36
C PRO A 61 -0.34 0.57 -24.73
N VAL A 62 0.05 -0.69 -24.65
CA VAL A 62 1.29 -1.20 -25.24
C VAL A 62 1.12 -1.43 -26.73
#